data_AF-A0A8J7CB25-F1
#
_entry.id   AF-A0A8J7CB25-F1
#
_cell.length_a   1.000
_cell.length_b   1.000
_cell.length_c   1.000
_cell.angle_alpha   90.00
_cell.angle_beta   90.00
_cell.angle_gamma   90.00
#
_symmetry.space_group_name_H-M   'P 1'
#
loop_
_entity.id
_entity.type
_entity.pdbx_description
1 polymer ?
#
loop_
_entity_poly.entity_id
_entity_poly.type
_entity_poly.pdbx_seq_one_letter_code
_entity_poly.pdbx_strand_id
1 'polypeptide(L)'
;PDAIEANCIACHAEVSSDSLAAHAIHFDTVDCSACHIETSETCYSCHFETYVEGGYQDRVLTQHDGFIMLVNRKNGKVHPATYQTTGWKGKSFVGILPTFSHSVRKAEDARGCGDCHANDAVDEYARTGRIWVAKWNEESKSLWLRKGVIPVPPNWPNVLKFDQVTYAGSPNDPVPGYPSEDPENWIYLGNVPDVTHDFKDYVEPLTQEQMEKLMAPIDTETGQFLKPRVPP
;
A
#
# COMPACT_ATOMS: atom_id res chain seq x y z
N PRO A 1 -8.79 22.66 6.08
CA PRO A 1 -10.23 23.01 6.04
C PRO A 1 -10.92 22.71 4.70
N ASP A 2 -10.18 22.67 3.59
CA ASP A 2 -10.77 22.51 2.24
C ASP A 2 -10.36 21.20 1.53
N ALA A 3 -10.25 20.09 2.26
CA ALA A 3 -10.12 18.78 1.60
C ALA A 3 -11.50 18.41 1.03
N ILE A 4 -11.59 18.16 -0.28
CA ILE A 4 -12.82 17.66 -0.91
C ILE A 4 -13.15 16.32 -0.26
N GLU A 5 -14.27 16.26 0.47
CA GLU A 5 -14.79 15.00 0.98
C GLU A 5 -15.61 14.34 -0.14
N ALA A 6 -14.91 13.57 -0.97
CA ALA A 6 -15.56 12.80 -2.03
C ALA A 6 -16.46 11.74 -1.39
N ASN A 7 -17.77 11.86 -1.62
CA ASN A 7 -18.77 10.95 -1.09
C ASN A 7 -19.49 10.23 -2.22
N CYS A 8 -19.13 8.96 -2.45
CA CYS A 8 -19.70 8.14 -3.51
C CYS A 8 -21.23 8.07 -3.44
N ILE A 9 -21.81 7.93 -2.24
CA ILE A 9 -23.27 7.76 -2.07
C ILE A 9 -24.05 9.05 -2.33
N ALA A 10 -23.39 10.22 -2.40
CA ALA A 10 -24.06 11.46 -2.79
C ALA A 10 -24.54 11.41 -4.26
N CYS A 11 -23.86 10.67 -5.12
CA CYS A 11 -24.23 10.45 -6.51
C CYS A 11 -24.73 9.03 -6.80
N HIS A 12 -24.33 8.04 -5.98
CA HIS A 12 -24.65 6.62 -6.13
C HIS A 12 -25.62 6.13 -5.03
N ALA A 13 -26.69 6.88 -4.77
CA ALA A 13 -27.63 6.59 -3.67
C ALA A 13 -28.27 5.20 -3.78
N GLU A 14 -28.54 4.73 -5.00
CA GLU A 14 -29.19 3.44 -5.29
C GLU A 14 -28.37 2.22 -4.84
N VAL A 15 -27.05 2.37 -4.67
CA VAL A 15 -26.16 1.29 -4.19
C VAL A 15 -26.56 0.80 -2.80
N SER A 16 -27.12 1.68 -1.96
CA SER A 16 -27.60 1.30 -0.63
C SER A 16 -28.76 0.29 -0.64
N SER A 17 -29.41 0.11 -1.79
CA SER A 17 -30.54 -0.79 -2.00
C SER A 17 -30.30 -1.85 -3.08
N ASP A 18 -29.08 -1.93 -3.61
CA ASP A 18 -28.78 -2.95 -4.60
C ASP A 18 -28.69 -4.36 -3.99
N SER A 19 -28.81 -5.37 -4.85
CA SER A 19 -28.78 -6.77 -4.45
C SER A 19 -27.40 -7.40 -4.60
N LEU A 20 -26.33 -6.60 -4.73
CA LEU A 20 -24.99 -7.15 -4.92
C LEU A 20 -24.46 -7.66 -3.56
N ALA A 21 -24.11 -8.95 -3.50
CA ALA A 21 -23.66 -9.59 -2.26
C ALA A 21 -22.48 -8.85 -1.62
N ALA A 22 -21.52 -8.36 -2.42
CA ALA A 22 -20.37 -7.62 -1.91
C ALA A 22 -20.79 -6.33 -1.17
N HIS A 23 -21.74 -5.56 -1.71
CA HIS A 23 -22.27 -4.40 -1.01
C HIS A 23 -23.01 -4.82 0.25
N ALA A 24 -23.89 -5.83 0.19
CA ALA A 24 -24.61 -6.31 1.37
C ALA A 24 -23.69 -6.73 2.54
N ILE A 25 -22.53 -7.32 2.23
CA ILE A 25 -21.55 -7.75 3.24
C ILE A 25 -20.67 -6.59 3.74
N HIS A 26 -20.25 -5.69 2.85
CA HIS A 26 -19.19 -4.73 3.13
C HIS A 26 -19.64 -3.29 3.33
N PHE A 27 -20.90 -2.95 3.02
CA PHE A 27 -21.38 -1.56 3.01
C PHE A 27 -21.01 -0.76 4.27
N ASP A 28 -21.11 -1.40 5.44
CA ASP A 28 -20.84 -0.77 6.73
C ASP A 28 -19.37 -0.83 7.17
N THR A 29 -18.56 -1.69 6.55
CA THR A 29 -17.21 -2.04 7.07
C THR A 29 -16.07 -1.69 6.12
N VAL A 30 -16.33 -1.53 4.83
CA VAL A 30 -15.32 -1.20 3.81
C VAL A 30 -15.80 0.00 3.01
N ASP A 31 -14.91 0.95 2.77
CA ASP A 31 -15.22 2.11 1.95
C ASP A 31 -15.27 1.74 0.46
N CYS A 32 -16.16 2.39 -0.29
CA CYS A 32 -16.31 2.18 -1.73
C CYS A 32 -14.96 2.27 -2.46
N SER A 33 -14.10 3.18 -2.03
CA SER A 33 -12.78 3.41 -2.62
C SER A 33 -11.84 2.19 -2.53
N ALA A 34 -11.99 1.31 -1.54
CA ALA A 34 -11.14 0.12 -1.44
C ALA A 34 -11.37 -0.87 -2.60
N CYS A 35 -12.59 -0.94 -3.13
CA CYS A 35 -12.91 -1.79 -4.30
C CYS A 35 -12.83 -1.02 -5.62
N HIS A 36 -13.18 0.27 -5.59
CA HIS A 36 -13.39 1.05 -6.80
C HIS A 36 -12.22 1.95 -7.19
N ILE A 37 -11.26 2.31 -6.33
CA ILE A 37 -10.08 3.05 -6.80
C ILE A 37 -9.19 2.13 -7.65
N GLU A 38 -8.74 2.60 -8.80
CA GLU A 38 -7.86 1.84 -9.69
C GLU A 38 -6.56 1.45 -9.00
N THR A 39 -5.84 2.46 -8.50
CA THR A 39 -4.52 2.26 -7.93
C THR A 39 -4.07 3.44 -7.07
N SER A 40 -3.12 3.16 -6.18
CA SER A 40 -2.24 4.13 -5.54
C SER A 40 -0.94 4.24 -6.31
N GLU A 41 -0.33 5.41 -6.25
CA GLU A 41 0.99 5.66 -6.82
C GLU A 41 1.89 6.27 -5.75
N THR A 42 3.16 5.91 -5.75
CA THR A 42 4.20 6.54 -4.93
C THR A 42 5.54 6.50 -5.63
N CYS A 43 6.38 7.50 -5.36
CA CYS A 43 7.80 7.40 -5.59
C CYS A 43 8.41 6.43 -4.56
N TYR A 44 9.25 5.51 -5.00
CA TYR A 44 9.98 4.60 -4.11
C TYR A 44 11.44 5.06 -3.96
N SER A 45 11.87 5.22 -2.71
CA SER A 45 13.20 5.68 -2.31
C SER A 45 13.52 7.08 -2.85
N CYS A 46 12.80 8.10 -2.36
CA CYS A 46 13.25 9.48 -2.53
C CYS A 46 14.56 9.69 -1.74
N HIS A 47 15.56 10.30 -2.35
CA HIS A 47 16.80 10.69 -1.67
C HIS A 47 16.64 12.12 -1.14
N PHE A 48 16.37 12.25 0.15
CA PHE A 48 15.97 13.54 0.73
C PHE A 48 17.13 14.54 0.82
N GLU A 49 18.38 14.07 0.86
CA GLU A 49 19.60 14.88 0.81
C GLU A 49 19.69 15.67 -0.49
N THR A 50 19.39 15.07 -1.65
CA THR A 50 19.37 15.81 -2.91
C THR A 50 18.30 16.92 -2.90
N TYR A 51 17.18 16.70 -2.20
CA TYR A 51 16.15 17.72 -2.06
C TYR A 51 16.58 18.87 -1.13
N VAL A 52 17.08 18.57 0.07
CA VAL A 52 17.40 19.61 1.08
C VAL A 52 18.76 20.26 0.83
N GLU A 53 19.78 19.49 0.47
CA GLU A 53 21.17 19.93 0.35
C GLU A 53 21.57 20.19 -1.11
N GLY A 54 20.97 19.49 -2.06
CA GLY A 54 21.23 19.62 -3.51
C GLY A 54 20.47 20.76 -4.21
N GLY A 55 19.70 21.56 -3.47
CA GLY A 55 18.90 22.65 -4.03
C GLY A 55 17.57 22.21 -4.65
N TYR A 56 16.84 21.35 -3.94
CA TYR A 56 15.49 20.89 -4.29
C TYR A 56 15.42 20.02 -5.56
N GLN A 57 16.43 19.16 -5.78
CA GLN A 57 16.36 18.21 -6.89
C GLN A 57 15.68 16.91 -6.43
N ASP A 58 14.64 16.51 -7.15
CA ASP A 58 13.88 15.29 -6.88
C ASP A 58 14.61 14.07 -7.44
N ARG A 59 15.45 13.44 -6.61
CA ARG A 59 16.11 12.18 -6.94
C ARG A 59 15.32 11.00 -6.38
N VAL A 60 14.81 10.16 -7.28
CA VAL A 60 13.97 9.02 -6.96
C VAL A 60 14.48 7.79 -7.71
N LEU A 61 14.51 6.63 -7.06
CA LEU A 61 14.92 5.41 -7.74
C LEU A 61 13.89 4.98 -8.81
N THR A 62 12.62 4.83 -8.42
CA THR A 62 11.56 4.35 -9.31
C THR A 62 10.15 4.72 -8.81
N GLN A 63 9.12 4.47 -9.63
CA GLN A 63 7.72 4.50 -9.22
C GLN A 63 7.25 3.15 -8.68
N HIS A 64 6.32 3.19 -7.74
CA HIS A 64 5.42 2.09 -7.49
C HIS A 64 3.97 2.50 -7.80
N ASP A 65 3.37 1.83 -8.78
CA ASP A 65 1.94 1.87 -9.09
C ASP A 65 1.29 0.49 -8.93
N GLY A 66 0.01 0.35 -9.28
CA GLY A 66 -0.68 -0.94 -9.40
C GLY A 66 -0.97 -1.62 -8.06
N PHE A 67 -0.95 -0.87 -6.96
CA PHE A 67 -1.24 -1.38 -5.63
C PHE A 67 -2.24 -0.49 -4.88
N ILE A 68 -2.83 -1.02 -3.80
CA ILE A 68 -3.40 -0.22 -2.71
C ILE A 68 -2.99 -0.85 -1.38
N MET A 69 -2.78 -0.05 -0.35
CA MET A 69 -2.67 -0.53 1.03
C MET A 69 -4.06 -0.54 1.68
N LEU A 70 -4.37 -1.48 2.58
CA LEU A 70 -5.61 -1.45 3.37
C LEU A 70 -5.34 -1.05 4.82
N VAL A 71 -6.04 -0.01 5.28
CA VAL A 71 -5.93 0.53 6.64
C VAL A 71 -7.32 0.83 7.21
N ASN A 72 -7.45 0.92 8.52
CA ASN A 72 -8.64 1.45 9.17
C ASN A 72 -8.59 2.98 9.22
N ARG A 73 -9.74 3.64 9.06
CA ARG A 73 -9.89 5.08 9.35
C ARG A 73 -10.80 5.30 10.55
N LYS A 74 -10.77 6.51 11.09
CA LYS A 74 -11.58 6.93 12.26
C LYS A 74 -13.10 6.73 12.10
N ASN A 75 -13.61 6.61 10.87
CA ASN A 75 -15.02 6.29 10.62
C ASN A 75 -15.35 4.79 10.79
N GLY A 76 -14.38 3.96 11.17
CA GLY A 76 -14.55 2.53 11.43
C GLY A 76 -14.54 1.65 10.18
N LYS A 77 -14.36 2.23 8.98
CA LYS A 77 -14.26 1.47 7.72
C LYS A 77 -12.80 1.23 7.32
N VAL A 78 -12.60 0.17 6.54
CA VAL A 78 -11.35 -0.08 5.81
C VAL A 78 -11.28 0.83 4.58
N HIS A 79 -10.17 1.55 4.43
CA HIS A 79 -9.90 2.47 3.33
C HIS A 79 -8.61 2.11 2.61
N PRO A 80 -8.46 2.51 1.34
CA PRO A 80 -7.19 2.48 0.65
C PRO A 80 -6.22 3.51 1.25
N ALA A 81 -4.96 3.12 1.30
CA ALA A 81 -3.83 3.94 1.65
C ALA A 81 -2.73 3.79 0.60
N THR A 82 -1.84 4.77 0.57
CA THR A 82 -0.55 4.66 -0.08
C THR A 82 0.54 4.63 0.99
N TYR A 83 1.78 4.45 0.57
CA TYR A 83 2.94 4.63 1.42
C TYR A 83 3.95 5.53 0.73
N GLN A 84 4.89 6.09 1.48
CA GLN A 84 6.05 6.81 0.96
C GLN A 84 7.29 6.28 1.67
N THR A 85 8.35 6.04 0.91
CA THR A 85 9.67 5.71 1.47
C THR A 85 10.67 6.83 1.16
N THR A 86 11.60 7.06 2.08
CA THR A 86 12.69 8.02 1.89
C THR A 86 13.93 7.62 2.67
N GLY A 87 15.09 7.98 2.15
CA GLY A 87 16.37 7.91 2.86
C GLY A 87 16.78 9.29 3.35
N TRP A 88 17.38 9.36 4.55
CA TRP A 88 18.05 10.56 5.05
C TRP A 88 19.16 10.21 6.04
N LYS A 89 20.37 10.67 5.76
CA LYS A 89 21.61 10.46 6.52
C LYS A 89 21.84 8.99 6.86
N GLY A 90 21.64 8.12 5.86
CA GLY A 90 21.77 6.68 6.00
C GLY A 90 20.68 6.01 6.84
N LYS A 91 19.62 6.74 7.21
CA LYS A 91 18.43 6.20 7.86
C LYS A 91 17.29 6.10 6.87
N SER A 92 16.43 5.13 7.11
CA SER A 92 15.23 4.89 6.32
C SER A 92 13.97 5.38 7.02
N PHE A 93 13.03 5.88 6.24
CA PHE A 93 11.70 6.25 6.70
C PHE A 93 10.61 5.62 5.84
N VAL A 94 9.53 5.17 6.49
CA VAL A 94 8.30 4.73 5.82
C VAL A 94 7.10 5.40 6.47
N GLY A 95 6.28 6.07 5.67
CA GLY A 95 4.96 6.57 6.08
C GLY A 95 3.85 5.85 5.32
N ILE A 96 2.74 5.53 5.99
CA ILE A 96 1.51 5.01 5.37
C ILE A 96 0.40 6.01 5.66
N LEU A 97 -0.33 6.42 4.63
CA LEU A 97 -1.33 7.49 4.71
C LEU A 97 -2.54 7.18 3.84
N PRO A 98 -3.74 7.70 4.19
CA PRO A 98 -4.91 7.56 3.32
C PRO A 98 -4.59 8.09 1.93
N THR A 99 -5.11 7.41 0.92
CA THR A 99 -5.11 7.93 -0.44
C THR A 99 -6.54 8.05 -0.93
N PHE A 100 -6.74 9.01 -1.83
CA PHE A 100 -7.94 9.07 -2.65
C PHE A 100 -7.50 9.42 -4.08
N SER A 101 -7.65 8.46 -4.98
CA SER A 101 -7.24 8.59 -6.39
C SER A 101 -8.39 9.11 -7.22
N HIS A 102 -8.07 9.93 -8.22
CA HIS A 102 -9.03 10.37 -9.23
C HIS A 102 -9.39 9.26 -10.24
N SER A 103 -8.64 8.15 -10.26
CA SER A 103 -8.91 7.02 -11.13
C SER A 103 -9.81 6.00 -10.41
N VAL A 104 -11.06 5.91 -10.87
CA VAL A 104 -12.10 5.06 -10.28
C VAL A 104 -12.58 4.06 -11.33
N ARG A 105 -12.58 2.78 -10.96
CA ARG A 105 -13.06 1.63 -11.69
C ARG A 105 -14.58 1.63 -11.79
N LYS A 106 -15.07 1.20 -12.95
CA LYS A 106 -16.48 0.86 -13.13
C LYS A 106 -16.83 -0.37 -12.30
N ALA A 107 -18.13 -0.58 -12.06
CA ALA A 107 -18.60 -1.70 -11.26
C ALA A 107 -18.13 -3.07 -11.79
N GLU A 108 -18.13 -3.25 -13.11
CA GLU A 108 -17.68 -4.49 -13.77
C GLU A 108 -16.17 -4.79 -13.63
N ASP A 109 -15.36 -3.76 -13.36
CA ASP A 109 -13.91 -3.86 -13.17
C ASP A 109 -13.49 -3.74 -11.70
N ALA A 110 -14.45 -3.52 -10.79
CA ALA A 110 -14.20 -3.37 -9.36
C ALA A 110 -13.51 -4.62 -8.81
N ARG A 111 -12.70 -4.43 -7.78
CA ARG A 111 -11.95 -5.54 -7.18
C ARG A 111 -12.89 -6.68 -6.77
N GLY A 112 -12.55 -7.89 -7.24
CA GLY A 112 -13.25 -9.11 -6.86
C GLY A 112 -12.83 -9.59 -5.48
N CYS A 113 -13.56 -10.58 -4.95
CA CYS A 113 -13.28 -11.12 -3.62
C CYS A 113 -11.82 -11.60 -3.47
N GLY A 114 -11.29 -12.29 -4.49
CA GLY A 114 -9.92 -12.82 -4.50
C GLY A 114 -8.81 -11.78 -4.62
N ASP A 115 -9.13 -10.53 -5.00
CA ASP A 115 -8.13 -9.46 -5.03
C ASP A 115 -7.73 -9.06 -3.60
N CYS A 116 -8.63 -9.23 -2.63
CA CYS A 116 -8.41 -8.91 -1.21
C CYS A 116 -8.26 -10.16 -0.34
N HIS A 117 -9.11 -11.17 -0.53
CA HIS A 117 -9.17 -12.37 0.30
C HIS A 117 -8.30 -13.49 -0.27
N ALA A 118 -7.44 -14.07 0.57
CA ALA A 118 -6.48 -15.11 0.23
C ALA A 118 -5.62 -14.73 -1.00
N ASN A 119 -5.28 -13.45 -1.12
CA ASN A 119 -4.38 -12.96 -2.17
C ASN A 119 -2.91 -13.26 -1.81
N ASP A 120 -1.99 -13.06 -2.74
CA ASP A 120 -0.57 -13.37 -2.55
C ASP A 120 0.08 -12.69 -1.33
N ALA A 121 -0.35 -11.48 -0.96
CA ALA A 121 0.19 -10.76 0.19
C ALA A 121 -0.31 -11.38 1.50
N VAL A 122 -1.60 -11.69 1.56
CA VAL A 122 -2.25 -12.33 2.70
C VAL A 122 -1.72 -13.75 2.88
N ASP A 123 -1.56 -14.51 1.81
CA ASP A 123 -1.01 -15.86 1.82
C ASP A 123 0.46 -15.88 2.28
N GLU A 124 1.25 -14.89 1.85
CA GLU A 124 2.63 -14.70 2.35
C GLU A 124 2.64 -14.41 3.85
N TYR A 125 1.73 -13.55 4.32
CA TYR A 125 1.59 -13.23 5.74
C TYR A 125 1.21 -14.47 6.55
N ALA A 126 0.20 -15.24 6.10
CA ALA A 126 -0.26 -16.45 6.78
C ALA A 126 0.87 -17.49 6.94
N ARG A 127 1.72 -17.63 5.91
CA ARG A 127 2.83 -18.61 5.90
C ARG A 127 4.06 -18.15 6.66
N THR A 128 4.37 -16.85 6.66
CA THR A 128 5.68 -16.34 7.09
C THR A 128 5.63 -15.31 8.22
N GLY A 129 4.43 -14.81 8.55
CA GLY A 129 4.23 -13.69 9.46
C GLY A 129 4.73 -12.35 8.91
N ARG A 130 5.01 -12.26 7.60
CA ARG A 130 5.58 -11.07 6.94
C ARG A 130 4.94 -10.86 5.57
N ILE A 131 4.96 -9.62 5.09
CA ILE A 131 4.56 -9.26 3.73
C ILE A 131 5.69 -8.45 3.12
N TRP A 132 6.21 -8.92 2.00
CA TRP A 132 7.19 -8.15 1.24
C TRP A 132 6.50 -7.16 0.31
N VAL A 133 6.71 -5.87 0.54
CA VAL A 133 6.23 -4.80 -0.33
C VAL A 133 7.27 -4.48 -1.41
N ALA A 134 8.55 -4.55 -1.06
CA ALA A 134 9.64 -4.29 -1.99
C ALA A 134 10.87 -5.13 -1.66
N LYS A 135 11.55 -5.63 -2.70
CA LYS A 135 12.80 -6.40 -2.59
C LYS A 135 13.87 -5.82 -3.50
N TRP A 136 15.03 -5.54 -2.94
CA TRP A 136 16.20 -5.07 -3.66
C TRP A 136 16.95 -6.23 -4.26
N ASN A 137 17.30 -6.10 -5.54
CA ASN A 137 18.21 -7.00 -6.23
C ASN A 137 19.54 -6.29 -6.44
N GLU A 138 20.56 -6.71 -5.69
CA GLU A 138 21.90 -6.14 -5.73
C GLU A 138 22.62 -6.41 -7.07
N GLU A 139 22.32 -7.52 -7.74
CA GLU A 139 22.96 -7.90 -9.00
C GLU A 139 22.43 -7.05 -10.16
N SER A 140 21.11 -6.84 -10.22
CA SER A 140 20.48 -6.05 -11.28
C SER A 140 20.25 -4.58 -10.91
N LYS A 141 20.65 -4.17 -9.70
CA LYS A 141 20.43 -2.84 -9.12
C LYS A 141 18.99 -2.34 -9.32
N SER A 142 18.03 -3.20 -9.02
CA SER A 142 16.60 -2.92 -9.25
C SER A 142 15.72 -3.38 -8.09
N LEU A 143 14.50 -2.82 -8.04
CA LEU A 143 13.50 -3.19 -7.05
C LEU A 143 12.40 -4.03 -7.70
N TRP A 144 12.12 -5.18 -7.09
CA TRP A 144 10.82 -5.80 -7.23
C TRP A 144 9.82 -5.11 -6.30
N LEU A 145 8.64 -4.77 -6.82
CA LEU A 145 7.59 -4.05 -6.09
C LEU A 145 6.27 -4.84 -6.16
N ARG A 146 5.64 -5.06 -5.01
CA ARG A 146 4.42 -5.86 -4.90
C ARG A 146 3.20 -5.11 -5.44
N LYS A 147 2.53 -5.68 -6.45
CA LYS A 147 1.26 -5.18 -6.98
C LYS A 147 0.06 -5.75 -6.23
N GLY A 148 -1.12 -5.18 -6.46
CA GLY A 148 -2.40 -5.63 -5.91
C GLY A 148 -2.74 -5.05 -4.53
N VAL A 149 -3.63 -5.71 -3.81
CA VAL A 149 -4.08 -5.26 -2.49
C VAL A 149 -3.11 -5.76 -1.42
N ILE A 150 -2.60 -4.83 -0.62
CA ILE A 150 -1.63 -5.13 0.43
C ILE A 150 -2.25 -4.74 1.78
N PRO A 151 -2.63 -5.68 2.65
CA PRO A 151 -3.13 -5.33 3.96
C PRO A 151 -2.01 -4.80 4.86
N VAL A 152 -2.32 -3.80 5.68
CA VAL A 152 -1.40 -3.30 6.72
C VAL A 152 -1.72 -4.01 8.04
N PRO A 153 -0.93 -5.01 8.48
CA PRO A 153 -1.28 -5.83 9.63
C PRO A 153 -1.01 -5.11 10.97
N PRO A 154 -1.46 -5.66 12.10
CA PRO A 154 -0.95 -5.26 13.41
C PRO A 154 0.59 -5.33 13.44
N ASN A 155 1.24 -4.39 14.14
CA ASN A 155 2.71 -4.31 14.21
C ASN A 155 3.39 -4.17 12.82
N TRP A 156 2.72 -3.52 11.86
CA TRP A 156 3.18 -3.34 10.48
C TRP A 156 4.67 -2.97 10.30
N PRO A 157 5.32 -2.12 11.13
CA PRO A 157 6.73 -1.77 10.89
C PRO A 157 7.68 -2.96 10.93
N ASN A 158 7.30 -4.03 11.64
CA ASN A 158 8.10 -5.23 11.81
C ASN A 158 7.68 -6.37 10.88
N VAL A 159 6.48 -6.33 10.30
CA VAL A 159 5.93 -7.41 9.47
C VAL A 159 5.86 -7.04 7.99
N LEU A 160 5.59 -5.78 7.66
CA LEU A 160 5.78 -5.26 6.31
C LEU A 160 7.27 -5.08 6.07
N LYS A 161 7.76 -5.60 4.95
CA LYS A 161 9.16 -5.55 4.55
C LYS A 161 9.31 -4.70 3.31
N PHE A 162 10.09 -3.64 3.47
CA PHE A 162 10.42 -2.70 2.44
C PHE A 162 11.93 -2.68 2.35
N ASP A 163 12.54 -3.33 1.37
CA ASP A 163 13.98 -3.12 1.15
C ASP A 163 14.19 -1.65 0.80
N GLN A 164 14.88 -0.93 1.68
CA GLN A 164 15.17 0.48 1.57
C GLN A 164 16.51 0.66 0.91
N VAL A 165 16.59 1.65 0.03
CA VAL A 165 17.81 2.01 -0.67
C VAL A 165 17.97 3.52 -0.65
N THR A 166 19.21 3.98 -0.66
CA THR A 166 19.56 5.40 -0.74
C THR A 166 20.60 5.63 -1.80
N TYR A 167 20.63 6.85 -2.32
CA TYR A 167 21.70 7.29 -3.20
C TYR A 167 22.97 7.52 -2.36
N ALA A 168 24.11 7.03 -2.85
CA ALA A 168 25.42 7.16 -2.21
C ALA A 168 26.29 8.27 -2.82
N GLY A 169 25.86 8.85 -3.93
CA GLY A 169 26.56 9.95 -4.59
C GLY A 169 26.37 11.30 -3.88
N SER A 170 26.93 12.35 -4.48
CA SER A 170 26.80 13.71 -3.95
C SER A 170 25.37 14.20 -4.10
N PRO A 171 24.80 14.90 -3.09
CA PRO A 171 23.50 15.54 -3.22
C PRO A 171 23.41 16.54 -4.39
N ASN A 172 24.54 17.06 -4.87
CA ASN A 172 24.62 18.00 -6.00
C ASN A 172 24.83 17.32 -7.37
N ASP A 173 24.93 15.98 -7.42
CA ASP A 173 25.08 15.28 -8.69
C ASP A 173 23.85 15.52 -9.57
N PRO A 174 24.03 15.77 -10.89
CA PRO A 174 22.90 15.92 -11.80
C PRO A 174 21.94 14.74 -11.68
N VAL A 175 20.63 15.00 -11.64
CA VAL A 175 19.61 13.96 -11.66
C VAL A 175 19.40 13.53 -13.11
N PRO A 176 19.87 12.34 -13.53
CA PRO A 176 19.98 12.01 -14.95
C PRO A 176 18.64 11.67 -15.60
N GLY A 177 17.61 11.31 -14.84
CA GLY A 177 16.29 10.96 -15.36
C GLY A 177 15.41 10.23 -14.33
N TYR A 178 14.22 9.83 -14.76
CA TYR A 178 13.27 9.04 -13.97
C TYR A 178 12.62 7.92 -14.83
N PRO A 179 12.64 6.64 -14.38
CA PRO A 179 13.37 6.09 -13.22
C PRO A 179 14.87 6.39 -13.25
N SER A 180 15.57 6.22 -12.12
CA SER A 180 16.99 6.58 -12.00
C SER A 180 17.83 5.92 -13.09
N GLU A 181 18.56 6.73 -13.87
CA GLU A 181 19.44 6.24 -14.94
C GLU A 181 20.87 5.90 -14.45
N ASP A 182 21.12 6.07 -13.14
CA ASP A 182 22.37 5.74 -12.45
C ASP A 182 22.17 4.74 -11.28
N PRO A 183 21.60 3.56 -11.54
CA PRO A 183 21.20 2.59 -10.50
C PRO A 183 22.38 2.07 -9.65
N GLU A 184 23.61 2.12 -10.17
CA GLU A 184 24.83 1.72 -9.46
C GLU A 184 25.14 2.59 -8.23
N ASN A 185 24.64 3.82 -8.20
CA ASN A 185 24.83 4.74 -7.10
C ASN A 185 23.83 4.52 -5.95
N TRP A 186 22.94 3.53 -6.06
CA TRP A 186 21.98 3.19 -5.01
C TRP A 186 22.47 2.02 -4.17
N ILE A 187 22.39 2.18 -2.86
CA ILE A 187 22.86 1.21 -1.87
C ILE A 187 21.74 0.81 -0.92
N TYR A 188 21.77 -0.45 -0.47
CA TYR A 188 20.80 -1.01 0.47
C TYR A 188 21.00 -0.51 1.91
N LEU A 189 19.90 -0.13 2.55
CA LEU A 189 19.87 0.38 3.94
C LEU A 189 19.30 -0.62 4.96
N GLY A 190 18.53 -1.62 4.51
CA GLY A 190 17.79 -2.50 5.41
C GLY A 190 16.34 -2.67 5.00
N ASN A 191 15.60 -3.54 5.71
CA ASN A 191 14.21 -3.86 5.39
C ASN A 191 13.20 -3.58 6.50
N VAL A 192 13.69 -3.04 7.61
CA VAL A 192 12.91 -2.50 8.71
C VAL A 192 13.18 -1.00 8.74
N PRO A 193 12.15 -0.15 8.66
CA PRO A 193 12.35 1.29 8.69
C PRO A 193 12.93 1.73 10.04
N ASP A 194 13.92 2.63 10.00
CA ASP A 194 14.48 3.25 11.21
C ASP A 194 13.47 4.21 11.85
N VAL A 195 12.66 4.86 11.02
CA VAL A 195 11.63 5.81 11.43
C VAL A 195 10.34 5.48 10.69
N THR A 196 9.25 5.42 11.42
CA THR A 196 7.91 5.37 10.81
C THR A 196 7.13 6.60 11.18
N HIS A 197 6.14 6.93 10.35
CA HIS A 197 5.18 7.95 10.72
C HIS A 197 4.08 7.36 11.62
N ASP A 198 3.86 7.96 12.80
CA ASP A 198 2.67 7.71 13.63
C ASP A 198 1.55 8.68 13.24
N PHE A 199 0.74 8.31 12.27
CA PHE A 199 -0.46 9.03 11.88
C PHE A 199 -1.73 8.38 12.46
N LYS A 200 -1.71 7.93 13.72
CA LYS A 200 -2.91 7.40 14.40
C LYS A 200 -4.13 8.34 14.32
N ASP A 201 -3.89 9.63 14.08
CA ASP A 201 -4.95 10.60 13.85
C ASP A 201 -5.69 10.47 12.51
N TYR A 202 -5.16 9.70 11.56
CA TYR A 202 -5.68 9.55 10.20
C TYR A 202 -5.95 8.09 9.83
N VAL A 203 -5.04 7.19 10.20
CA VAL A 203 -5.09 5.77 9.87
C VAL A 203 -4.59 4.90 11.01
N GLU A 204 -5.13 3.69 11.09
CA GLU A 204 -4.66 2.62 11.95
C GLU A 204 -4.44 1.34 11.11
N PRO A 205 -3.52 0.45 11.51
CA PRO A 205 -3.42 -0.86 10.87
C PRO A 205 -4.74 -1.63 10.99
N LEU A 206 -4.90 -2.66 10.15
CA LEU A 206 -5.99 -3.62 10.29
C LEU A 206 -5.88 -4.34 11.63
N THR A 207 -7.02 -4.74 12.18
CA THR A 207 -7.07 -5.58 13.38
C THR A 207 -6.67 -7.01 13.04
N GLN A 208 -6.31 -7.77 14.07
CA GLN A 208 -6.01 -9.19 13.92
C GLN A 208 -7.21 -9.97 13.32
N GLU A 209 -8.43 -9.65 13.76
CA GLU A 209 -9.66 -10.26 13.22
C GLU A 209 -9.87 -9.92 11.73
N GLN A 210 -9.58 -8.69 11.32
CA GLN A 210 -9.65 -8.30 9.91
C GLN A 210 -8.62 -9.06 9.07
N MET A 211 -7.39 -9.21 9.57
CA MET A 211 -6.37 -10.03 8.91
C MET A 211 -6.83 -11.49 8.76
N GLU A 212 -7.46 -12.06 9.80
CA GLU A 212 -8.01 -13.42 9.76
C GLU A 212 -9.12 -13.58 8.72
N LYS A 213 -10.01 -12.60 8.61
CA LYS A 213 -11.03 -12.57 7.55
C LYS A 213 -10.40 -12.50 6.16
N LEU A 214 -9.35 -11.70 5.98
CA LEU A 214 -8.65 -11.65 4.70
C LEU A 214 -7.96 -12.98 4.36
N MET A 215 -7.44 -13.72 5.34
CA MET A 215 -6.81 -15.02 5.12
C MET A 215 -7.77 -16.14 4.70
N ALA A 216 -9.08 -15.97 4.92
CA ALA A 216 -10.06 -16.97 4.55
C ALA A 216 -10.47 -16.80 3.08
N PRO A 217 -10.34 -17.86 2.25
CA PRO A 217 -10.84 -17.82 0.88
C PRO A 217 -12.38 -17.69 0.88
N ILE A 218 -12.91 -16.95 -0.08
CA ILE A 218 -14.35 -16.68 -0.22
C ILE A 218 -14.89 -17.49 -1.40
N ASP A 219 -16.05 -18.11 -1.20
CA ASP A 219 -16.89 -18.56 -2.29
C ASP A 219 -17.48 -17.34 -3.01
N THR A 220 -17.06 -17.13 -4.25
CA THR A 220 -17.44 -15.96 -5.05
C THR A 220 -18.92 -15.92 -5.46
N GLU A 221 -19.64 -17.05 -5.40
CA GLU A 221 -21.08 -17.09 -5.69
C GLU A 221 -21.92 -16.74 -4.46
N THR A 222 -21.49 -17.18 -3.28
CA THR A 222 -22.28 -17.06 -2.04
C THR A 222 -21.78 -15.97 -1.10
N GLY A 223 -20.57 -15.45 -1.32
CA GLY A 223 -19.90 -14.50 -0.42
C GLY A 223 -19.52 -15.10 0.93
N GLN A 224 -19.59 -16.42 1.08
CA GLN A 224 -19.30 -17.11 2.35
C GLN A 224 -17.84 -17.52 2.44
N PHE A 225 -17.29 -17.47 3.65
CA PHE A 225 -15.96 -18.00 3.92
C PHE A 225 -15.94 -19.52 3.71
N LEU A 226 -15.02 -19.96 2.87
CA LEU A 226 -14.66 -21.37 2.78
C LEU A 226 -13.88 -21.76 4.04
N LYS A 227 -13.93 -23.05 4.41
CA LYS A 227 -13.21 -23.55 5.59
C LYS A 227 -11.74 -23.11 5.53
N PRO A 228 -11.14 -22.66 6.64
CA PRO A 228 -9.76 -22.22 6.66
C PRO A 228 -8.85 -23.29 6.10
N ARG A 229 -7.89 -22.91 5.25
CA ARG A 229 -6.69 -23.72 5.08
C ARG A 229 -5.93 -23.63 6.39
N VAL A 230 -6.23 -24.54 7.32
CA VAL A 230 -5.41 -24.73 8.52
C VAL A 230 -4.01 -25.09 8.00
N PRO A 231 -2.98 -24.27 8.25
CA PRO A 231 -1.62 -24.69 7.95
C PRO A 231 -1.29 -25.90 8.84
N PRO A 232 -0.51 -26.88 8.34
CA PRO A 232 -0.02 -27.97 9.18
C PRO A 232 0.82 -27.46 10.37
#